data_AF-A0A380B894-F1
#
_entry.id   AF-A0A380B894-F1
#
_cell.length_a   1.000
_cell.length_b   1.000
_cell.length_c   1.000
_cell.angle_alpha   90.00
_cell.angle_beta   90.00
_cell.angle_gamma   90.00
#
_symmetry.space_group_name_H-M   'P 1'
#
loop_
_entity.id
_entity.type
_entity.pdbx_description
1 polymer ?
#
loop_
_entity_poly.entity_id
_entity_poly.type
_entity_poly.pdbx_seq_one_letter_code
_entity_poly.pdbx_strand_id
1 'polypeptide(L)'
;MVKLRPRWKFDSQNGDSPYSGQGFHNLSVADVDNDGRDEIVYGSMTIDDDGKALYSSGLGHGDANHVGDFDADSPGLEIFTIHEHPKEDKPGAVLRRASDGKVLWAKAYGVDVGRGVADNIDDSNPGAEMWFSGDRNLYNSVGKRIGRAPNSANFLIWWDGDLERELLNGTAVSKYGKGEIFRAQGCVSNNGTKSTPVLSADLFGDWREEVIFASEDQTELRIYATPHPTAHRLYTLMHDPQYRLSIAWQNVGYNQPPHTSYFVGKDMTPIRQPNITIVKPVQPKDETIRP
;
A
#
# COMPACT_ATOMS: atom_id res chain seq x y z
N MET A 1 -10.99 -32.26 -2.15
CA MET A 1 -11.05 -31.63 -0.82
C MET A 1 -9.79 -30.82 -0.60
N VAL A 2 -9.91 -29.50 -0.45
CA VAL A 2 -8.80 -28.66 0.04
C VAL A 2 -8.67 -28.92 1.55
N LYS A 3 -7.48 -29.30 2.02
CA LYS A 3 -7.22 -29.59 3.44
C LYS A 3 -6.40 -28.45 4.03
N LEU A 4 -6.96 -27.74 5.01
CA LEU A 4 -6.22 -26.75 5.78
C LEU A 4 -5.19 -27.46 6.68
N ARG A 5 -3.93 -27.01 6.62
CA ARG A 5 -2.83 -27.51 7.47
C ARG A 5 -2.10 -26.29 8.04
N PRO A 6 -1.93 -26.19 9.37
CA PRO A 6 -1.09 -25.16 9.96
C PRO A 6 0.32 -25.25 9.37
N ARG A 7 0.86 -24.12 8.89
CA ARG A 7 2.24 -24.03 8.40
C ARG A 7 3.19 -23.73 9.55
N TRP A 8 2.91 -22.67 10.30
CA TRP A 8 3.65 -22.22 11.49
C TRP A 8 2.75 -21.34 12.37
N LYS A 9 3.25 -20.94 13.55
CA LYS A 9 2.62 -19.96 14.45
C LYS A 9 3.68 -19.01 14.97
N PHE A 10 3.51 -17.72 14.73
CA PHE A 10 4.22 -16.67 15.45
C PHE A 10 3.40 -16.25 16.67
N ASP A 11 4.02 -16.16 17.84
CA ASP A 11 3.36 -15.81 19.11
C ASP A 11 4.29 -14.91 19.91
N SER A 12 3.89 -13.65 20.18
CA SER A 12 4.67 -12.75 21.01
C SER A 12 4.63 -13.13 22.49
N GLN A 13 3.78 -14.09 22.88
CA GLN A 13 3.58 -14.66 24.21
C GLN A 13 3.00 -13.68 25.24
N ASN A 14 3.64 -12.53 25.45
CA ASN A 14 3.24 -11.54 26.46
C ASN A 14 3.69 -10.11 26.08
N GLY A 15 3.32 -9.13 26.91
CA GLY A 15 3.62 -7.71 26.67
C GLY A 15 5.11 -7.33 26.74
N ASP A 16 5.97 -8.15 27.34
CA ASP A 16 7.40 -7.87 27.49
C ASP A 16 8.20 -8.23 26.22
N SER A 17 7.60 -8.99 25.30
CA SER A 17 8.21 -9.32 24.02
C SER A 17 8.42 -8.06 23.16
N PRO A 18 9.58 -7.89 22.49
CA PRO A 18 9.83 -6.75 21.62
C PRO A 18 8.89 -6.71 20.39
N TYR A 19 8.15 -7.79 20.14
CA TYR A 19 7.16 -7.92 19.06
C TYR A 19 5.74 -7.54 19.50
N SER A 20 5.52 -7.37 20.81
CA SER A 20 4.23 -6.90 21.33
C SER A 20 4.06 -5.40 21.11
N GLY A 21 2.84 -4.98 20.78
CA GLY A 21 2.49 -3.57 20.54
C GLY A 21 3.04 -2.98 19.24
N GLN A 22 3.53 -3.79 18.30
CA GLN A 22 4.09 -3.32 17.03
C GLN A 22 3.12 -3.36 15.86
N GLY A 23 2.06 -4.18 15.95
CA GLY A 23 1.07 -4.37 14.89
C GLY A 23 0.26 -3.12 14.61
N PHE A 24 -0.13 -2.91 13.36
CA PHE A 24 -0.96 -1.78 12.93
C PHE A 24 -2.40 -2.24 12.73
N HIS A 25 -3.29 -1.30 12.41
CA HIS A 25 -4.62 -1.61 11.89
C HIS A 25 -4.59 -2.17 10.46
N ASN A 26 -3.42 -2.48 9.91
CA ASN A 26 -3.20 -3.05 8.58
C ASN A 26 -1.90 -3.85 8.59
N LEU A 27 -1.60 -4.49 7.47
CA LEU A 27 -0.36 -5.20 7.21
C LEU A 27 -0.01 -5.07 5.73
N SER A 28 1.23 -5.40 5.40
CA SER A 28 1.66 -5.61 4.02
C SER A 28 2.36 -6.95 3.90
N VAL A 29 2.40 -7.47 2.68
CA VAL A 29 3.03 -8.74 2.34
C VAL A 29 3.92 -8.48 1.15
N ALA A 30 5.22 -8.75 1.29
CA ALA A 30 6.24 -8.47 0.29
C ALA A 30 7.49 -9.31 0.58
N ASP A 31 8.24 -9.63 -0.47
CA ASP A 31 9.60 -10.18 -0.40
C ASP A 31 10.57 -9.04 -0.05
N VAL A 32 10.85 -8.86 1.25
CA VAL A 32 11.63 -7.73 1.77
C VAL A 32 13.12 -8.04 1.89
N ASP A 33 13.50 -9.32 1.90
CA ASP A 33 14.89 -9.76 1.94
C ASP A 33 15.40 -10.37 0.61
N ASN A 34 14.53 -10.43 -0.39
CA ASN A 34 14.80 -10.81 -1.78
C ASN A 34 15.23 -12.28 -1.93
N ASP A 35 14.63 -13.18 -1.14
CA ASP A 35 14.82 -14.63 -1.21
C ASP A 35 13.79 -15.35 -2.13
N GLY A 36 12.81 -14.60 -2.64
CA GLY A 36 11.72 -15.10 -3.50
C GLY A 36 10.50 -15.59 -2.74
N ARG A 37 10.39 -15.28 -1.45
CA ARG A 37 9.26 -15.60 -0.58
C ARG A 37 8.74 -14.35 0.09
N ASP A 38 7.51 -14.43 0.59
CA ASP A 38 6.84 -13.26 1.15
C ASP A 38 6.97 -13.22 2.67
N GLU A 39 7.43 -12.08 3.17
CA GLU A 39 7.38 -11.73 4.58
C GLU A 39 6.08 -10.98 4.90
N ILE A 40 5.71 -10.99 6.18
CA ILE A 40 4.58 -10.20 6.69
C ILE A 40 5.11 -8.97 7.40
N VAL A 41 4.98 -7.81 6.75
CA VAL A 41 5.21 -6.51 7.38
C VAL A 41 3.99 -6.16 8.22
N TYR A 42 4.09 -6.43 9.52
CA TYR A 42 3.02 -6.24 10.50
C TYR A 42 3.25 -4.93 11.28
N GLY A 43 3.16 -3.80 10.57
CA GLY A 43 3.42 -2.48 11.13
C GLY A 43 4.89 -2.29 11.48
N SER A 44 5.20 -2.08 12.76
CA SER A 44 6.57 -1.87 13.24
C SER A 44 7.43 -3.14 13.34
N MET A 45 6.87 -4.32 13.08
CA MET A 45 7.63 -5.57 13.02
C MET A 45 7.44 -6.31 11.70
N THR A 46 8.36 -7.22 11.39
CA THR A 46 8.30 -8.07 10.20
C THR A 46 8.50 -9.53 10.61
N ILE A 47 7.63 -10.41 10.11
CA ILE A 47 7.67 -11.86 10.31
C ILE A 47 8.16 -12.50 9.01
N ASP A 48 9.12 -13.39 9.15
CA ASP A 48 9.80 -14.13 8.09
C ASP A 48 8.88 -15.20 7.44
N ASP A 49 9.20 -15.67 6.23
CA ASP A 49 8.42 -16.64 5.46
C ASP A 49 8.18 -17.98 6.21
N ASP A 50 9.14 -18.31 7.09
CA ASP A 50 9.16 -19.51 7.91
C ASP A 50 8.42 -19.35 9.24
N GLY A 51 7.86 -18.17 9.51
CA GLY A 51 7.08 -17.84 10.69
C GLY A 51 7.91 -17.40 11.90
N LYS A 52 9.22 -17.23 11.76
CA LYS A 52 10.06 -16.57 12.75
C LYS A 52 9.96 -15.07 12.62
N ALA A 53 10.47 -14.35 13.61
CA ALA A 53 10.61 -12.91 13.46
C ALA A 53 11.84 -12.58 12.60
N LEU A 54 11.66 -11.66 11.64
CA LEU A 54 12.78 -11.03 10.95
C LEU A 54 13.35 -9.90 11.81
N TYR A 55 12.52 -8.92 12.20
CA TYR A 55 12.90 -7.87 13.16
C TYR A 55 11.69 -7.16 13.78
N SER A 56 11.95 -6.36 14.82
CA SER A 56 11.02 -5.36 15.37
C SER A 56 11.76 -4.03 15.51
N SER A 57 11.20 -2.93 15.00
CA SER A 57 11.81 -1.60 15.15
C SER A 57 11.58 -1.00 16.54
N GLY A 58 10.65 -1.55 17.32
CA GLY A 58 10.26 -1.00 18.61
C GLY A 58 9.57 0.36 18.53
N LEU A 59 9.13 0.80 17.34
CA LEU A 59 8.49 2.10 17.15
C LEU A 59 7.03 2.12 17.66
N GLY A 60 6.41 0.96 17.84
CA GLY A 60 5.05 0.84 18.39
C GLY A 60 3.96 0.81 17.31
N HIS A 61 2.72 0.98 17.73
CA HIS A 61 1.52 0.92 16.89
C HIS A 61 1.39 2.12 15.93
N GLY A 62 0.54 1.98 14.92
CA GLY A 62 0.26 3.00 13.92
C GLY A 62 -0.95 2.67 13.04
N ASP A 63 -1.38 3.70 12.30
CA ASP A 63 -2.64 3.73 11.55
C ASP A 63 -2.48 3.54 10.04
N ALA A 64 -1.26 3.67 9.50
CA ALA A 64 -0.96 3.61 8.07
C ALA A 64 0.46 3.08 7.80
N ASN A 65 0.57 2.19 6.81
CA ASN A 65 1.77 1.47 6.44
C ASN A 65 1.88 1.40 4.91
N HIS A 66 2.96 1.94 4.36
CA HIS A 66 3.26 1.91 2.93
C HIS A 66 4.55 1.13 2.73
N VAL A 67 4.52 0.07 1.94
CA VAL A 67 5.69 -0.76 1.61
C VAL A 67 5.86 -0.73 0.10
N GLY A 68 7.05 -0.33 -0.36
CA GLY A 68 7.32 -0.16 -1.79
C GLY A 68 8.76 0.26 -2.03
N ASP A 69 9.16 0.25 -3.30
CA ASP A 69 10.44 0.80 -3.76
C ASP A 69 10.28 2.32 -3.83
N PHE A 70 10.71 3.01 -2.77
CA PHE A 70 10.48 4.46 -2.62
C PHE A 70 11.75 5.27 -2.80
N ASP A 71 12.91 4.67 -2.57
CA ASP A 71 14.21 5.29 -2.73
C ASP A 71 14.95 4.73 -3.95
N ALA A 72 14.87 5.42 -5.08
CA ALA A 72 15.47 5.00 -6.35
C ALA A 72 16.99 4.74 -6.29
N ASP A 73 17.68 5.28 -5.27
CA ASP A 73 19.12 5.11 -5.06
C ASP A 73 19.47 3.96 -4.10
N SER A 74 18.49 3.34 -3.44
CA SER A 74 18.68 2.25 -2.48
C SER A 74 18.11 0.94 -3.03
N PRO A 75 18.89 -0.16 -3.05
CA PRO A 75 18.34 -1.45 -3.44
C PRO A 75 17.41 -2.02 -2.36
N GLY A 76 16.27 -2.55 -2.79
CA GLY A 76 15.29 -3.20 -1.93
C GLY A 76 14.03 -2.36 -1.78
N LEU A 77 13.22 -2.69 -0.76
CA LEU A 77 12.01 -1.96 -0.44
C LEU A 77 12.22 -1.09 0.81
N GLU A 78 11.43 -0.04 0.91
CA GLU A 78 11.25 0.77 2.11
C GLU A 78 9.87 0.60 2.69
N ILE A 79 9.75 0.97 3.97
CA ILE A 79 8.50 0.99 4.72
C ILE A 79 8.35 2.40 5.28
N PHE A 80 7.34 3.12 4.80
CA PHE A 80 6.91 4.39 5.37
C PHE A 80 5.75 4.16 6.33
N THR A 81 5.94 4.55 7.59
CA THR A 81 4.95 4.37 8.65
C THR A 81 4.69 5.66 9.40
N ILE A 82 3.48 5.73 9.96
CA ILE A 82 3.08 6.72 10.97
C ILE A 82 2.75 6.01 12.28
N HIS A 83 2.90 6.69 13.41
CA HIS A 83 2.79 6.10 14.73
C HIS A 83 1.80 6.84 15.63
N GLU A 84 0.99 6.06 16.35
CA GLU A 84 0.03 6.56 17.33
C GLU A 84 0.71 6.71 18.70
N HIS A 85 0.45 7.83 19.36
CA HIS A 85 0.93 8.13 20.72
C HIS A 85 2.41 7.77 20.97
N PRO A 86 3.35 8.18 20.08
CA PRO A 86 4.75 7.93 20.33
C PRO A 86 5.19 8.64 21.61
N LYS A 87 6.10 8.03 22.36
CA LYS A 87 6.82 8.72 23.45
C LYS A 87 7.56 9.93 22.89
N GLU A 88 7.92 10.89 23.74
CA GLU A 88 8.59 12.12 23.33
C GLU A 88 9.88 11.89 22.50
N ASP A 89 10.61 10.81 22.80
CA ASP A 89 11.84 10.40 22.12
C ASP A 89 11.61 9.54 20.87
N LYS A 90 10.36 9.22 20.55
CA LYS A 90 9.99 8.39 19.39
C LYS A 90 9.32 9.22 18.29
N PRO A 91 9.60 8.91 17.02
CA PRO A 91 9.01 9.62 15.88
C PRO A 91 7.56 9.22 15.61
N GLY A 92 6.77 10.18 15.13
CA GLY A 92 5.42 9.96 14.61
C GLY A 92 5.38 9.59 13.13
N ALA A 93 6.45 9.84 12.36
CA ALA A 93 6.56 9.44 10.96
C ALA A 93 7.99 8.96 10.64
N VAL A 94 8.12 7.82 9.96
CA VAL A 94 9.41 7.15 9.73
C VAL A 94 9.45 6.53 8.34
N LEU A 95 10.58 6.68 7.66
CA LEU A 95 10.98 5.80 6.57
C LEU A 95 12.10 4.87 7.06
N ARG A 96 11.94 3.59 6.81
CA ARG A 96 12.90 2.55 7.21
C ARG A 96 13.09 1.54 6.09
N ARG A 97 14.28 0.95 6.01
CA ARG A 97 14.56 -0.14 5.08
C ARG A 97 13.75 -1.38 5.46
N ALA A 98 13.16 -2.05 4.47
CA ALA A 98 12.27 -3.17 4.71
C ALA A 98 12.98 -4.46 5.17
N SER A 99 14.23 -4.68 4.74
CA SER A 99 14.97 -5.92 5.02
C SER A 99 15.46 -6.04 6.49
N ASP A 100 15.76 -4.92 7.14
CA ASP A 100 16.41 -4.90 8.47
C ASP A 100 15.77 -3.91 9.46
N GLY A 101 14.77 -3.13 9.03
CA GLY A 101 14.11 -2.12 9.85
C GLY A 101 14.95 -0.89 10.16
N LYS A 102 16.12 -0.72 9.53
CA LYS A 102 16.99 0.43 9.76
C LYS A 102 16.27 1.72 9.38
N VAL A 103 16.15 2.63 10.35
CA VAL A 103 15.60 3.97 10.12
C VAL A 103 16.49 4.73 9.14
N LEU A 104 15.89 5.20 8.05
CA LEU A 104 16.54 6.04 7.05
C LEU A 104 16.35 7.52 7.41
N TRP A 105 15.14 7.90 7.77
CA TRP A 105 14.84 9.18 8.39
C TRP A 105 13.58 9.12 9.26
N ALA A 106 13.45 10.08 10.18
CA ALA A 106 12.36 10.15 11.14
C ALA A 106 11.94 11.60 11.41
N LYS A 107 10.65 11.82 11.67
CA LYS A 107 10.03 13.13 11.94
C LYS A 107 8.91 13.04 12.97
N ALA A 108 8.37 14.20 13.35
CA ALA A 108 7.21 14.34 14.23
C ALA A 108 7.38 13.64 15.60
N TYR A 109 8.52 13.86 16.26
CA TYR A 109 8.82 13.24 17.55
C TYR A 109 7.80 13.62 18.62
N GLY A 110 7.30 12.63 19.37
CA GLY A 110 6.29 12.81 20.43
C GLY A 110 4.91 13.24 19.94
N VAL A 111 4.66 13.21 18.63
CA VAL A 111 3.39 13.64 18.02
C VAL A 111 2.66 12.43 17.47
N ASP A 112 1.40 12.26 17.89
CA ASP A 112 0.47 11.33 17.27
C ASP A 112 0.16 11.78 15.84
N VAL A 113 0.51 10.93 14.87
CA VAL A 113 0.28 11.15 13.45
C VAL A 113 -0.71 10.09 13.00
N GLY A 114 -1.95 10.49 12.68
CA GLY A 114 -3.04 9.57 12.36
C GLY A 114 -3.21 9.21 10.87
N ARG A 115 -2.45 9.83 9.96
CA ARG A 115 -2.41 9.50 8.51
C ARG A 115 -1.03 9.73 7.93
N GLY A 116 -0.62 8.90 6.99
CA GLY A 116 0.58 9.05 6.19
C GLY A 116 0.41 8.39 4.83
N VAL A 117 1.13 8.87 3.83
CA VAL A 117 1.20 8.29 2.49
C VAL A 117 2.62 8.40 1.96
N ALA A 118 3.05 7.38 1.22
CA ALA A 118 4.26 7.39 0.41
C ALA A 118 3.97 6.87 -1.00
N ASP A 119 4.30 7.66 -2.03
CA ASP A 119 4.38 7.26 -3.45
C ASP A 119 4.92 8.41 -4.33
N ASN A 120 5.23 8.10 -5.60
CA ASN A 120 5.57 9.07 -6.63
C ASN A 120 4.33 9.87 -7.07
N ILE A 121 4.25 11.14 -6.69
CA ILE A 121 3.19 12.08 -7.09
C ILE A 121 3.74 13.31 -7.84
N ASP A 122 5.06 13.40 -7.99
CA ASP A 122 5.78 14.55 -8.56
C ASP A 122 7.00 14.09 -9.37
N ASP A 123 6.89 14.15 -10.70
CA ASP A 123 7.97 13.77 -11.62
C ASP A 123 9.21 14.68 -11.57
N SER A 124 9.23 15.74 -10.76
CA SER A 124 10.42 16.57 -10.57
C SER A 124 11.42 16.00 -9.56
N ASN A 125 10.99 15.06 -8.71
CA ASN A 125 11.81 14.41 -7.70
C ASN A 125 12.14 12.95 -8.09
N PRO A 126 13.36 12.45 -7.81
CA PRO A 126 13.65 11.02 -7.92
C PRO A 126 12.97 10.21 -6.81
N GLY A 127 12.47 9.03 -7.17
CA GLY A 127 11.80 8.12 -6.23
C GLY A 127 10.41 8.62 -5.82
N ALA A 128 10.00 8.29 -4.60
CA ALA A 128 8.68 8.62 -4.07
C ALA A 128 8.71 9.81 -3.09
N GLU A 129 7.56 10.46 -2.97
CA GLU A 129 7.26 11.47 -1.97
C GLU A 129 6.56 10.86 -0.76
N MET A 130 6.75 11.48 0.42
CA MET A 130 6.07 11.12 1.66
C MET A 130 5.48 12.35 2.33
N TRP A 131 4.25 12.20 2.85
CA TRP A 131 3.57 13.22 3.65
C TRP A 131 2.64 12.59 4.68
N PHE A 132 2.29 13.36 5.69
CA PHE A 132 1.51 12.87 6.83
C PHE A 132 0.70 13.97 7.50
N SER A 133 -0.34 13.59 8.24
CA SER A 133 -1.21 14.53 8.95
C SER A 133 -0.47 15.31 10.03
N GLY A 134 -0.84 16.57 10.27
CA GLY A 134 -0.18 17.42 11.25
C GLY A 134 1.05 18.17 10.71
N ASP A 135 1.54 17.79 9.52
CA ASP A 135 2.58 18.51 8.79
C ASP A 135 2.07 18.88 7.38
N ARG A 136 2.42 20.07 6.89
CA ARG A 136 2.08 20.54 5.54
C ARG A 136 3.26 20.48 4.58
N ASN A 137 4.35 19.83 4.97
CA ASN A 137 5.54 19.61 4.16
C ASN A 137 5.47 18.29 3.40
N LEU A 138 5.93 18.32 2.15
CA LEU A 138 6.18 17.14 1.33
C LEU A 138 7.67 16.79 1.43
N TYR A 139 7.98 15.52 1.65
CA TYR A 139 9.34 15.02 1.82
C TYR A 139 9.68 14.03 0.71
N ASN A 140 10.94 13.94 0.33
CA ASN A 140 11.43 12.88 -0.57
C ASN A 140 11.97 11.67 0.21
N SER A 141 12.47 10.65 -0.51
CA SER A 141 13.02 9.41 0.06
C SER A 141 14.13 9.62 1.10
N VAL A 142 14.91 10.69 1.00
CA VAL A 142 15.96 11.04 1.98
C VAL A 142 15.49 11.98 3.10
N GLY A 143 14.18 12.24 3.19
CA GLY A 143 13.56 13.03 4.24
C GLY A 143 13.76 14.55 4.11
N LYS A 144 14.21 15.03 2.95
CA LYS A 144 14.35 16.45 2.64
C LYS A 144 13.00 17.03 2.26
N ARG A 145 12.67 18.21 2.79
CA ARG A 145 11.47 18.96 2.37
C ARG A 145 11.63 19.43 0.94
N ILE A 146 10.72 19.01 0.06
CA ILE A 146 10.72 19.34 -1.38
C ILE A 146 9.51 20.16 -1.80
N GLY A 147 8.47 20.25 -0.97
CA GLY A 147 7.28 21.01 -1.35
C GLY A 147 6.23 21.11 -0.25
N ARG A 148 5.01 21.43 -0.68
CA ARG A 148 3.82 21.46 0.18
C ARG A 148 3.07 20.14 0.04
N ALA A 149 2.74 19.49 1.14
CA ALA A 149 1.97 18.24 1.13
C ALA A 149 0.61 18.40 0.44
N PRO A 150 0.12 17.34 -0.22
CA PRO A 150 -1.28 17.21 -0.63
C PRO A 150 -2.29 17.52 0.47
N ASN A 151 -3.54 17.74 0.09
CA ASN A 151 -4.62 18.00 1.05
C ASN A 151 -5.22 16.73 1.67
N SER A 152 -4.93 15.55 1.12
CA SER A 152 -5.40 14.25 1.60
C SER A 152 -4.23 13.31 1.87
N ALA A 153 -4.38 12.48 2.90
CA ALA A 153 -3.51 11.33 3.19
C ALA A 153 -4.44 10.13 3.42
N ASN A 154 -4.68 9.36 2.35
CA ASN A 154 -5.60 8.23 2.33
C ASN A 154 -5.14 7.21 1.28
N PHE A 155 -5.89 7.01 0.20
CA PHE A 155 -5.51 6.12 -0.88
C PHE A 155 -4.74 6.86 -1.98
N LEU A 156 -4.07 6.04 -2.77
CA LEU A 156 -3.41 6.39 -4.02
C LEU A 156 -4.06 5.58 -5.13
N ILE A 157 -4.02 6.09 -6.35
CA ILE A 157 -4.58 5.43 -7.52
C ILE A 157 -3.82 5.85 -8.78
N TRP A 158 -3.42 4.92 -9.64
CA TRP A 158 -3.01 5.27 -11.00
C TRP A 158 -4.26 5.46 -11.86
N TRP A 159 -4.60 6.72 -12.17
CA TRP A 159 -5.84 7.06 -12.85
C TRP A 159 -5.62 7.68 -14.22
N ASP A 160 -4.70 8.63 -14.37
CA ASP A 160 -4.55 9.35 -15.65
C ASP A 160 -3.60 8.65 -16.65
N GLY A 161 -2.83 9.42 -17.42
CA GLY A 161 -2.03 8.91 -18.53
C GLY A 161 -0.54 8.83 -18.25
N ASP A 162 -0.04 9.53 -17.22
CA ASP A 162 1.37 9.56 -16.85
C ASP A 162 1.72 8.49 -15.80
N LEU A 163 2.91 8.52 -15.21
CA LEU A 163 3.39 7.48 -14.29
C LEU A 163 3.29 7.90 -12.82
N GLU A 164 2.99 9.17 -12.56
CA GLU A 164 2.70 9.69 -11.24
C GLU A 164 1.37 9.14 -10.74
N ARG A 165 1.28 9.01 -9.42
CA ARG A 165 0.12 8.44 -8.77
C ARG A 165 -0.82 9.55 -8.31
N GLU A 166 -2.10 9.38 -8.59
CA GLU A 166 -3.15 10.27 -8.10
C GLU A 166 -3.53 9.94 -6.66
N LEU A 167 -4.23 10.89 -6.05
CA LEU A 167 -4.75 10.82 -4.69
C LEU A 167 -6.22 10.41 -4.73
N LEU A 168 -6.57 9.36 -3.99
CA LEU A 168 -7.94 8.89 -3.83
C LEU A 168 -8.43 9.13 -2.40
N ASN A 169 -9.48 9.95 -2.24
CA ASN A 169 -10.05 10.22 -0.93
C ASN A 169 -11.54 10.55 -1.03
N GLY A 170 -12.36 9.87 -0.22
CA GLY A 170 -13.81 9.95 -0.37
C GLY A 170 -14.24 9.35 -1.70
N THR A 171 -14.95 10.12 -2.52
CA THR A 171 -15.38 9.71 -3.87
C THR A 171 -14.67 10.46 -4.99
N ALA A 172 -13.54 11.10 -4.68
CA ALA A 172 -12.81 11.93 -5.61
C ALA A 172 -11.38 11.42 -5.84
N VAL A 173 -10.91 11.58 -7.08
CA VAL A 173 -9.53 11.42 -7.49
C VAL A 173 -8.96 12.79 -7.80
N SER A 174 -7.81 13.10 -7.23
CA SER A 174 -7.11 14.38 -7.39
C SER A 174 -5.67 14.17 -7.82
N LYS A 175 -5.17 15.03 -8.70
CA LYS A 175 -3.77 15.05 -9.11
C LYS A 175 -3.00 16.12 -8.35
N TYR A 176 -1.81 15.78 -7.87
CA TYR A 176 -0.96 16.71 -7.15
C TYR A 176 -0.66 17.95 -8.02
N GLY A 177 -0.71 19.13 -7.41
CA GLY A 177 -0.57 20.42 -8.11
C GLY A 177 -1.73 20.83 -9.04
N LYS A 178 -2.64 19.92 -9.43
CA LYS A 178 -3.74 20.19 -10.38
C LYS A 178 -5.14 20.18 -9.75
N GLY A 179 -5.33 19.48 -8.64
CA GLY A 179 -6.61 19.38 -7.94
C GLY A 179 -7.46 18.19 -8.39
N GLU A 180 -8.77 18.27 -8.15
CA GLU A 180 -9.72 17.19 -8.49
C GLU A 180 -9.83 17.00 -10.00
N ILE A 181 -9.67 15.76 -10.46
CA ILE A 181 -9.79 15.37 -11.88
C ILE A 181 -10.97 14.43 -12.13
N PHE A 182 -11.49 13.79 -11.08
CA PHE A 182 -12.66 12.93 -11.17
C PHE A 182 -13.42 12.90 -9.84
N ARG A 183 -14.75 12.78 -9.93
CA ARG A 183 -15.63 12.54 -8.78
C ARG A 183 -16.75 11.59 -9.18
N ALA A 184 -16.92 10.51 -8.42
CA ALA A 184 -18.02 9.57 -8.56
C ALA A 184 -19.30 10.19 -7.97
N GLN A 185 -20.08 10.87 -8.83
CA GLN A 185 -21.35 11.49 -8.44
C GLN A 185 -22.40 10.43 -8.04
N GLY A 186 -23.22 10.74 -7.03
CA GLY A 186 -24.25 9.83 -6.52
C GLY A 186 -23.68 8.55 -5.88
N CYS A 187 -22.43 8.60 -5.42
CA CYS A 187 -21.74 7.51 -4.73
C CYS A 187 -21.30 7.96 -3.33
N VAL A 188 -21.03 6.98 -2.47
CA VAL A 188 -20.50 7.19 -1.11
C VAL A 188 -19.19 6.44 -0.90
N SER A 189 -18.32 7.03 -0.07
CA SER A 189 -17.17 6.33 0.52
C SER A 189 -17.59 5.59 1.79
N ASN A 190 -16.80 4.60 2.20
CA ASN A 190 -17.07 3.75 3.36
C ASN A 190 -16.27 4.17 4.60
N ASN A 191 -16.59 3.51 5.72
CA ASN A 191 -15.77 3.52 6.95
C ASN A 191 -15.61 4.90 7.62
N GLY A 192 -16.64 5.75 7.54
CA GLY A 192 -16.69 7.04 8.22
C GLY A 192 -15.56 7.98 7.77
N THR A 193 -14.78 8.48 8.73
CA THR A 193 -13.66 9.40 8.45
C THR A 193 -12.51 8.74 7.70
N LYS A 194 -12.42 7.40 7.68
CA LYS A 194 -11.43 6.69 6.85
C LYS A 194 -11.73 6.89 5.36
N SER A 195 -13.01 7.06 4.98
CA SER A 195 -13.45 7.51 3.66
C SER A 195 -12.83 6.72 2.51
N THR A 196 -12.87 5.40 2.61
CA THR A 196 -12.24 4.46 1.67
C THR A 196 -13.21 4.07 0.55
N PRO A 197 -12.73 3.64 -0.63
CA PRO A 197 -13.59 3.02 -1.64
C PRO A 197 -14.16 1.67 -1.15
N VAL A 198 -15.03 1.06 -1.94
CA VAL A 198 -15.34 -0.38 -1.78
C VAL A 198 -14.11 -1.20 -2.15
N LEU A 199 -13.45 -0.85 -3.26
CA LEU A 199 -12.19 -1.41 -3.71
C LEU A 199 -11.51 -0.44 -4.69
N SER A 200 -10.18 -0.37 -4.66
CA SER A 200 -9.35 0.23 -5.72
C SER A 200 -8.39 -0.84 -6.24
N ALA A 201 -8.45 -1.16 -7.53
CA ALA A 201 -7.65 -2.23 -8.15
C ALA A 201 -7.62 -2.12 -9.67
N ASP A 202 -6.53 -2.49 -10.33
CA ASP A 202 -6.53 -2.90 -11.75
C ASP A 202 -7.34 -4.20 -11.87
N LEU A 203 -8.58 -4.12 -12.34
CA LEU A 203 -9.47 -5.27 -12.49
C LEU A 203 -9.57 -5.72 -13.94
N PHE A 204 -9.49 -4.78 -14.87
CA PHE A 204 -9.59 -5.03 -16.30
C PHE A 204 -9.03 -3.85 -17.10
N GLY A 205 -8.79 -4.08 -18.39
CA GLY A 205 -8.27 -3.04 -19.28
C GLY A 205 -6.74 -3.06 -19.31
N ASP A 206 -6.13 -1.90 -19.10
CA ASP A 206 -4.67 -1.78 -18.98
C ASP A 206 -4.24 -1.69 -17.52
N TRP A 207 -3.06 -1.13 -17.25
CA TRP A 207 -2.43 -1.17 -15.93
C TRP A 207 -3.03 -0.21 -14.90
N ARG A 208 -3.94 0.68 -15.32
CA ARG A 208 -4.51 1.69 -14.43
C ARG A 208 -5.62 1.09 -13.59
N GLU A 209 -5.84 1.70 -12.44
CA GLU A 209 -6.67 1.12 -11.41
C GLU A 209 -8.12 1.57 -11.59
N GLU A 210 -9.06 0.61 -11.58
CA GLU A 210 -10.46 0.89 -11.36
C GLU A 210 -10.73 1.26 -9.90
N VAL A 211 -11.80 2.02 -9.67
CA VAL A 211 -12.34 2.27 -8.33
C VAL A 211 -13.81 1.89 -8.25
N ILE A 212 -14.17 1.16 -7.20
CA ILE A 212 -15.53 0.72 -6.89
C ILE A 212 -16.08 1.56 -5.74
N PHE A 213 -17.28 2.10 -5.93
CA PHE A 213 -18.06 2.75 -4.87
C PHE A 213 -19.47 2.17 -4.81
N ALA A 214 -20.12 2.29 -3.65
CA ALA A 214 -21.56 2.07 -3.54
C ALA A 214 -22.31 3.33 -3.96
N SER A 215 -23.50 3.17 -4.54
CA SER A 215 -24.46 4.28 -4.69
C SER A 215 -24.86 4.85 -3.32
N GLU A 216 -25.36 6.10 -3.30
CA GLU A 216 -25.83 6.74 -2.07
C GLU A 216 -26.91 5.95 -1.32
N ASP A 217 -27.78 5.25 -2.05
CA ASP A 217 -28.81 4.37 -1.50
C ASP A 217 -28.33 2.93 -1.26
N GLN A 218 -27.06 2.64 -1.57
CA GLN A 218 -26.39 1.34 -1.41
C GLN A 218 -27.07 0.18 -2.13
N THR A 219 -27.80 0.45 -3.22
CA THR A 219 -28.47 -0.59 -4.03
C THR A 219 -27.61 -1.15 -5.15
N GLU A 220 -26.54 -0.44 -5.54
CA GLU A 220 -25.62 -0.86 -6.59
C GLU A 220 -24.17 -0.54 -6.25
N LEU A 221 -23.26 -1.29 -6.87
CA LEU A 221 -21.84 -0.97 -6.94
C LEU A 221 -21.54 -0.37 -8.32
N ARG A 222 -20.84 0.76 -8.35
CA ARG A 222 -20.37 1.41 -9.56
C ARG A 222 -18.86 1.24 -9.67
N ILE A 223 -18.43 0.61 -10.76
CA ILE A 223 -17.03 0.45 -11.11
C ILE A 223 -16.68 1.54 -12.12
N TYR A 224 -15.69 2.36 -11.79
CA TYR A 224 -15.20 3.42 -12.66
C TYR A 224 -13.81 3.03 -13.17
N ALA A 225 -13.66 3.06 -14.49
CA ALA A 225 -12.39 2.94 -15.19
C ALA A 225 -12.00 4.30 -15.78
N THR A 226 -10.71 4.50 -15.96
CA THR A 226 -10.19 5.77 -16.48
C THR A 226 -10.57 6.00 -17.96
N PRO A 227 -10.97 7.23 -18.33
CA PRO A 227 -11.16 7.61 -19.73
C PRO A 227 -9.89 8.16 -20.39
N HIS A 228 -8.79 8.31 -19.65
CA HIS A 228 -7.58 8.95 -20.15
C HIS A 228 -6.80 7.98 -21.07
N PRO A 229 -6.18 8.45 -22.15
CA PRO A 229 -5.20 7.64 -22.89
C PRO A 229 -3.85 7.67 -22.17
N THR A 230 -3.06 6.60 -22.34
CA THR A 230 -1.67 6.54 -21.86
C THR A 230 -0.73 6.05 -22.97
N ALA A 231 0.49 6.56 -22.98
CA ALA A 231 1.57 6.05 -23.84
C ALA A 231 2.36 4.91 -23.17
N HIS A 232 2.09 4.63 -21.90
CA HIS A 232 2.81 3.64 -21.11
C HIS A 232 2.10 2.29 -21.15
N ARG A 233 2.90 1.23 -21.26
CA ARG A 233 2.43 -0.15 -21.20
C ARG A 233 3.15 -0.87 -20.09
N LEU A 234 2.42 -1.21 -19.04
CA LEU A 234 2.85 -2.08 -17.96
C LEU A 234 2.09 -3.41 -18.08
N TYR A 235 2.60 -4.46 -17.41
CA TYR A 235 1.76 -5.64 -17.18
C TYR A 235 0.60 -5.24 -16.27
N THR A 236 -0.53 -5.95 -16.36
CA THR A 236 -1.59 -5.80 -15.35
C THR A 236 -0.97 -5.93 -13.96
N LEU A 237 -1.32 -5.00 -13.07
CA LEU A 237 -0.82 -4.95 -11.71
C LEU A 237 -1.28 -6.18 -10.91
N MET A 238 -2.35 -6.84 -11.33
CA MET A 238 -2.77 -8.13 -10.75
C MET A 238 -1.82 -9.29 -11.03
N HIS A 239 -0.82 -9.10 -11.89
CA HIS A 239 0.30 -10.03 -12.06
C HIS A 239 1.57 -9.62 -11.30
N ASP A 240 1.60 -8.45 -10.67
CA ASP A 240 2.65 -8.09 -9.71
C ASP A 240 2.38 -8.80 -8.37
N PRO A 241 3.38 -9.48 -7.78
CA PRO A 241 3.16 -10.32 -6.60
C PRO A 241 2.69 -9.51 -5.39
N GLN A 242 3.30 -8.35 -5.13
CA GLN A 242 2.99 -7.51 -3.98
C GLN A 242 1.65 -6.78 -4.16
N TYR A 243 1.39 -6.22 -5.34
CA TYR A 243 0.13 -5.53 -5.66
C TYR A 243 -1.04 -6.49 -5.56
N ARG A 244 -0.92 -7.69 -6.15
CA ARG A 244 -1.98 -8.70 -6.12
C ARG A 244 -2.32 -9.14 -4.71
N LEU A 245 -1.33 -9.29 -3.84
CA LEU A 245 -1.54 -9.58 -2.41
C LEU A 245 -2.13 -8.39 -1.68
N SER A 246 -1.79 -7.17 -2.09
CA SER A 246 -2.38 -5.94 -1.57
C SER A 246 -3.87 -5.85 -1.81
N ILE A 247 -4.34 -6.24 -2.99
CA ILE A 247 -5.78 -6.35 -3.25
C ILE A 247 -6.45 -7.39 -2.33
N ALA A 248 -5.74 -8.46 -1.97
CA ALA A 248 -6.28 -9.48 -1.07
C ALA A 248 -6.40 -8.99 0.39
N TRP A 249 -5.50 -8.13 0.87
CA TRP A 249 -5.56 -7.59 2.23
C TRP A 249 -6.22 -6.20 2.32
N GLN A 250 -6.56 -5.55 1.20
CA GLN A 250 -7.12 -4.18 1.19
C GLN A 250 -8.33 -4.00 2.11
N ASN A 251 -9.14 -5.05 2.34
CA ASN A 251 -10.31 -5.01 3.22
C ASN A 251 -10.00 -5.18 4.73
N VAL A 252 -8.74 -5.41 5.11
CA VAL A 252 -8.34 -5.78 6.47
C VAL A 252 -8.10 -4.52 7.31
N GLY A 253 -8.79 -4.44 8.46
CA GLY A 253 -8.63 -3.36 9.43
C GLY A 253 -8.87 -1.96 8.83
N TYR A 254 -7.90 -1.06 8.92
CA TYR A 254 -7.90 0.23 8.24
C TYR A 254 -7.26 0.07 6.88
N ASN A 255 -8.12 -0.03 5.84
CA ASN A 255 -7.73 -0.24 4.45
C ASN A 255 -6.57 0.68 4.04
N GLN A 256 -5.57 0.14 3.34
CA GLN A 256 -4.45 0.91 2.77
C GLN A 256 -4.40 0.73 1.25
N PRO A 257 -3.86 1.70 0.48
CA PRO A 257 -3.70 1.55 -0.96
C PRO A 257 -2.70 0.44 -1.30
N PRO A 258 -2.88 -0.25 -2.44
CA PRO A 258 -1.94 -1.27 -2.89
C PRO A 258 -0.62 -0.65 -3.39
N HIS A 259 0.47 -1.41 -3.32
CA HIS A 259 1.79 -1.02 -3.86
C HIS A 259 2.33 -2.13 -4.75
N THR A 260 3.10 -1.76 -5.76
CA THR A 260 3.82 -2.70 -6.64
C THR A 260 5.14 -3.16 -6.00
N SER A 261 5.65 -4.31 -6.44
CA SER A 261 6.98 -4.80 -6.02
C SER A 261 8.16 -4.04 -6.64
N TYR A 262 7.87 -3.07 -7.50
CA TYR A 262 8.83 -2.24 -8.22
C TYR A 262 8.34 -0.80 -8.29
N PHE A 263 9.27 0.15 -8.38
CA PHE A 263 8.94 1.56 -8.57
C PHE A 263 8.25 1.83 -9.92
N VAL A 264 7.16 2.61 -9.89
CA VAL A 264 6.48 3.12 -11.09
C VAL A 264 6.68 4.64 -11.16
N GLY A 265 7.41 5.08 -12.18
CA GLY A 265 7.76 6.49 -12.35
C GLY A 265 8.74 6.68 -13.48
N LYS A 266 9.13 7.93 -13.74
CA LYS A 266 10.12 8.27 -14.78
C LYS A 266 11.45 7.52 -14.64
N ASP A 267 11.84 7.22 -13.40
CA ASP A 267 13.10 6.59 -13.04
C ASP A 267 12.98 5.06 -12.94
N MET A 268 11.83 4.49 -13.32
CA MET A 268 11.62 3.04 -13.25
C MET A 268 12.61 2.29 -14.15
N THR A 269 13.15 1.21 -13.62
CA THR A 269 13.91 0.27 -14.45
C THR A 269 12.96 -0.48 -15.39
N PRO A 270 13.46 -1.04 -16.50
CA PRO A 270 12.61 -1.82 -17.41
C PRO A 270 11.88 -2.95 -16.67
N ILE A 271 10.55 -2.90 -16.72
CA ILE A 271 9.68 -3.86 -16.05
C ILE A 271 9.94 -5.25 -16.61
N ARG A 272 10.29 -6.19 -15.74
CA ARG A 272 10.51 -7.59 -16.10
C ARG A 272 9.18 -8.30 -16.26
N GLN A 273 9.14 -9.28 -17.16
CA GLN A 273 7.99 -10.16 -17.27
C GLN A 273 7.73 -10.85 -15.91
N PRO A 274 6.49 -10.81 -15.38
CA PRO A 274 6.18 -11.48 -14.13
C PRO A 274 6.49 -12.97 -14.18
N ASN A 275 7.21 -13.47 -13.17
CA ASN A 275 7.55 -14.88 -13.03
C ASN A 275 6.39 -15.66 -12.40
N ILE A 276 5.33 -15.85 -13.17
CA ILE A 276 4.08 -16.48 -12.70
C ILE A 276 3.72 -17.70 -13.54
N THR A 277 3.00 -18.64 -12.92
CA THR A 277 2.36 -19.75 -13.61
C THR A 277 0.85 -19.62 -13.47
N ILE A 278 0.13 -19.70 -14.59
CA ILE A 278 -1.33 -19.68 -14.58
C ILE A 278 -1.85 -21.03 -14.08
N VAL A 279 -2.44 -21.02 -12.88
CA VAL A 279 -3.12 -22.19 -12.33
C VAL A 279 -4.48 -22.32 -12.99
N LYS A 280 -4.64 -23.31 -13.87
CA LYS A 280 -5.94 -23.61 -14.47
C LYS A 280 -6.88 -24.16 -13.38
N PRO A 281 -8.14 -23.70 -13.30
CA PRO A 281 -9.12 -24.30 -12.40
C PRO A 281 -9.21 -25.79 -12.70
N VAL A 282 -9.07 -26.62 -11.68
CA VAL A 282 -9.42 -28.04 -11.81
C VAL A 282 -10.93 -28.06 -12.02
N GLN A 283 -11.39 -28.35 -13.24
CA GLN A 283 -12.82 -28.55 -13.46
C GLN A 283 -13.28 -29.65 -12.49
N PRO A 284 -14.37 -29.44 -11.73
CA PRO A 284 -14.97 -30.52 -10.99
C PRO A 284 -15.21 -31.67 -11.97
N LYS A 285 -14.77 -32.89 -11.64
CA LYS A 285 -15.25 -34.06 -12.36
C LYS A 285 -16.76 -34.07 -12.20
N ASP A 286 -17.48 -33.84 -13.28
CA ASP A 286 -18.93 -34.03 -13.36
C ASP A 286 -19.24 -35.48 -12.96
N GLU A 287 -19.58 -35.71 -11.69
CA GLU A 287 -20.05 -37.02 -11.22
C GLU A 287 -21.56 -37.03 -10.94
N THR A 288 -22.28 -35.92 -11.13
CA THR A 288 -23.75 -35.91 -10.96
C THR A 288 -24.47 -34.90 -11.86
N ILE A 289 -24.47 -35.15 -13.16
CA ILE A 289 -25.66 -34.85 -13.97
C ILE A 289 -26.02 -36.15 -14.69
N ARG A 290 -26.90 -36.93 -14.07
CA ARG A 290 -27.64 -37.97 -14.80
C ARG A 290 -28.74 -37.26 -15.61
N PRO A 291 -29.03 -37.74 -16.83
CA PRO A 291 -29.97 -37.10 -17.76
C PRO A 291 -31.37 -36.93 -17.19
#